data_AF-A0A286TYF6-F1
#
_entry.id   AF-A0A286TYF6-F1
#
_cell.length_a   1.000
_cell.length_b   1.000
_cell.length_c   1.000
_cell.angle_alpha   90.00
_cell.angle_beta   90.00
_cell.angle_gamma   90.00
#
_symmetry.space_group_name_H-M   'P 1'
#
loop_
_entity.id
_entity.type
_entity.pdbx_description
1 polymer ?
#
loop_
_entity_poly.entity_id
_entity_poly.type
_entity_poly.pdbx_seq_one_letter_code
_entity_poly.pdbx_strand_id
1 'polypeptide(L)' 'MDYSKEFLEKTVHLWERYYQSPLTLEDAREIADNMIGLFSFISELEQKNGKIGFEELN' A
#
# COMPACT_ATOMS: atom_id res chain seq x y z
N MET A 1 -1.05 11.47 4.40
CA MET A 1 -2.07 12.17 3.57
C MET A 1 -3.38 12.22 4.33
N ASP A 2 -4.29 13.14 3.99
CA ASP A 2 -5.66 13.09 4.52
C ASP A 2 -6.51 12.17 3.64
N TYR A 3 -6.74 10.95 4.12
CA TYR A 3 -7.64 9.98 3.49
C TYR A 3 -9.07 10.16 3.97
N SER A 4 -10.04 9.87 3.09
CA SER A 4 -11.45 9.86 3.50
C SER A 4 -11.72 8.71 4.47
N LYS A 5 -12.64 8.94 5.41
CA LYS A 5 -13.08 7.90 6.36
C LYS A 5 -13.57 6.64 5.64
N GLU A 6 -14.34 6.83 4.57
CA GLU A 6 -14.86 5.73 3.75
C GLU A 6 -13.74 4.89 3.12
N PHE A 7 -12.67 5.52 2.65
CA PHE A 7 -11.51 4.80 2.11
C PHE A 7 -10.83 3.98 3.21
N LEU A 8 -10.59 4.58 4.39
CA LEU A 8 -9.95 3.87 5.51
C LEU A 8 -10.79 2.69 6.00
N GLU A 9 -12.11 2.85 6.10
CA GLU A 9 -13.02 1.76 6.48
C GLU A 9 -13.01 0.61 5.47
N LYS A 10 -12.99 0.93 4.17
CA LYS A 10 -12.85 -0.09 3.11
C LYS A 10 -11.50 -0.80 3.17
N THR A 11 -10.43 -0.07 3.46
CA THR A 11 -9.09 -0.62 3.64
C THR A 11 -9.06 -1.57 4.84
N VAL A 12 -9.62 -1.20 6.00
CA VAL A 12 -9.79 -2.11 7.14
C VAL A 12 -10.52 -3.39 6.70
N HIS A 13 -11.70 -3.26 6.09
CA HIS A 13 -12.52 -4.41 5.71
C HIS A 13 -11.81 -5.37 4.74
N LEU A 14 -11.03 -4.83 3.80
CA LEU A 14 -10.28 -5.62 2.84
C LEU A 14 -9.12 -6.38 3.51
N TRP A 15 -8.39 -5.74 4.41
CA TRP A 15 -7.14 -6.27 4.95
C TRP A 15 -7.33 -7.10 6.21
N GLU A 16 -8.36 -6.83 7.02
CA GLU A 16 -8.60 -7.47 8.32
C GLU A 16 -8.63 -9.01 8.23
N ARG A 17 -9.11 -9.58 7.11
CA ARG A 17 -9.11 -11.03 6.85
C ARG A 17 -7.71 -11.68 6.81
N TYR A 18 -6.65 -10.90 6.68
CA TYR A 18 -5.26 -11.36 6.62
C TYR A 18 -4.49 -11.15 7.92
N TYR A 19 -5.12 -10.55 8.94
CA TYR A 19 -4.51 -10.25 10.23
C TYR A 19 -5.14 -11.07 11.35
N GLN A 20 -4.36 -11.33 12.41
CA GLN A 20 -4.84 -12.06 13.60
C GLN A 20 -5.55 -11.15 14.61
N SER A 21 -5.38 -9.84 14.50
CA SER A 21 -5.98 -8.82 15.35
C SER A 21 -6.84 -7.86 14.52
N PRO A 22 -7.91 -7.28 15.10
CA PRO A 22 -8.70 -6.26 14.42
C PRO A 22 -7.83 -5.07 14.00
N LEU A 23 -8.08 -4.56 12.79
CA LEU A 23 -7.37 -3.38 12.28
C LEU A 23 -8.10 -2.10 12.68
N THR A 24 -7.33 -1.09 13.02
CA THR A 24 -7.80 0.26 13.33
C THR A 24 -7.78 1.15 12.07
N LEU A 25 -8.41 2.32 12.16
CA LEU A 25 -8.31 3.34 11.10
C LEU A 25 -6.88 3.87 10.94
N GLU A 26 -6.05 3.80 11.99
CA GLU A 26 -4.64 4.17 11.89
C GLU A 26 -3.86 3.13 11.09
N ASP A 27 -4.09 1.84 11.37
CA ASP A 27 -3.46 0.76 10.60
C ASP A 27 -3.82 0.87 9.11
N ALA A 28 -5.08 1.20 8.79
CA ALA A 28 -5.48 1.45 7.41
C ALA A 28 -4.78 2.65 6.76
N ARG A 29 -4.46 3.70 7.54
CA ARG A 29 -3.67 4.83 7.05
C ARG A 29 -2.23 4.40 6.77
N GLU A 30 -1.62 3.67 7.69
CA GLU A 30 -0.26 3.16 7.53
C GLU A 30 -0.15 2.21 6.33
N ILE A 31 -1.13 1.32 6.14
CA ILE A 31 -1.21 0.45 4.95
C ILE A 31 -1.23 1.30 3.68
N ALA A 32 -2.06 2.34 3.61
CA ALA A 32 -2.16 3.19 2.44
C ALA A 32 -0.86 3.97 2.17
N ASP A 33 -0.26 4.56 3.22
CA ASP A 33 1.01 5.29 3.11
C ASP A 33 2.16 4.36 2.67
N ASN A 34 2.22 3.14 3.19
CA ASN A 34 3.20 2.13 2.79
C ASN A 34 3.05 1.72 1.32
N MET A 35 1.82 1.53 0.84
CA MET A 35 1.56 1.21 -0.57
C MET A 35 1.98 2.35 -1.50
N ILE A 36 1.69 3.61 -1.13
CA ILE A 36 2.14 4.78 -1.89
C ILE A 36 3.67 4.85 -1.90
N GLY A 37 4.32 4.62 -0.75
CA GLY A 37 5.77 4.59 -0.62
C GLY A 37 6.39 3.52 -1.52
N LEU A 38 5.83 2.31 -1.53
CA LEU A 38 6.28 1.22 -2.39
C LEU A 38 6.18 1.57 -3.87
N PHE A 39 5.02 2.05 -4.34
CA PHE A 39 4.84 2.41 -5.75
C PHE A 39 5.73 3.59 -6.17
N SER A 40 5.94 4.55 -5.27
CA SER A 40 6.86 5.67 -5.51
C SER A 40 8.30 5.16 -5.67
N PHE A 41 8.75 4.30 -4.77
CA PHE A 41 10.07 3.68 -4.83
C PHE A 41 10.27 2.88 -6.12
N ILE A 42 9.29 2.06 -6.51
CA ILE A 42 9.34 1.29 -7.76
C ILE A 42 9.42 2.23 -8.97
N SER A 43 8.60 3.29 -9.00
CA SER A 43 8.62 4.29 -10.07
C SER A 43 9.98 5.00 -10.19
N GLU A 44 10.64 5.27 -9.06
CA GLU A 44 12.00 5.82 -9.06
C GLU A 44 13.03 4.83 -9.61
N LEU A 45 12.91 3.55 -9.28
CA LEU A 45 13.80 2.51 -9.81
C LEU A 45 13.62 2.33 -11.32
N GLU A 46 12.38 2.30 -11.81
CA GLU A 46 12.09 2.21 -13.25
C GLU A 46 12.67 3.39 -14.04
N GLN A 47 12.60 4.61 -13.48
CA GLN A 47 13.19 5.81 -14.06
C GLN A 47 14.72 5.76 -14.08
N LYS A 48 15.35 5.24 -13.01
CA LYS A 48 16.81 5.19 -12.87
C LYS A 48 17.47 4.06 -13.67
N ASN A 49 16.84 2.88 -13.72
CA ASN A 49 17.44 1.66 -14.26
C ASN A 49 16.94 1.26 -15.64
N GLY A 50 15.90 1.93 -16.17
CA GLY A 50 15.25 1.54 -17.42
C GLY A 50 14.45 0.24 -17.24
N LYS A 51 13.13 0.38 -17.07
CA LYS A 51 12.12 -0.72 -16.99
C LYS A 51 12.65 -2.01 -16.34
N ILE A 52 12.70 -2.04 -15.01
CA ILE A 52 12.66 -3.31 -14.29
C ILE A 52 11.20 -3.76 -14.36
N GLY A 53 10.88 -4.60 -15.35
CA GLY A 53 9.56 -5.22 -15.41
C GLY A 53 9.37 -6.11 -14.19
N PHE A 54 8.20 -6.05 -13.56
CA PHE A 54 7.75 -7.00 -12.52
C PHE A 54 7.83 -8.49 -12.95
N GLU A 55 8.13 -8.74 -14.22
CA GLU A 55 8.42 -10.06 -14.81
C GLU A 55 9.67 -10.72 -14.19
N GLU A 56 10.60 -9.95 -13.60
CA GLU A 56 11.85 -10.48 -13.02
C GLU A 56 11.78 -10.85 -11.53
N LEU A 57 10.63 -10.66 -10.87
CA LEU A 57 10.44 -10.94 -9.43
C LEU A 57 9.79 -12.31 -9.13
N ASN A 58 9.73 -13.22 -10.11
CA ASN A 58 9.21 -14.59 -9.95
C ASN A 58 10.26 -15.66 -10.21
#